data_AF-A0A933LQB5-F1
#
_entry.id   AF-A0A933LQB5-F1
#
_cell.length_a   1.000
_cell.length_b   1.000
_cell.length_c   1.000
_cell.angle_alpha   90.00
_cell.angle_beta   90.00
_cell.angle_gamma   90.00
#
_symmetry.space_group_name_H-M   'P 1'
#
loop_
_entity.id
_entity.type
_entity.pdbx_description
1 polymer ?
#
loop_
_entity_poly.entity_id
_entity_poly.type
_entity_poly.pdbx_seq_one_letter_code
_entity_poly.pdbx_strand_id
1 'polypeptide(L)' 'MTQNLQLQVEEFIKGMVREDSDNRFNKLDGTPIYDEPIVGFASGADPLFEDYKKIIGNFHMTPREFLEKVAAEQGKSI' A
#
# COMPACT_ATOMS: atom_id res chain seq x y z
N MET A 1 11.73 19.19 14.58
CA MET A 1 11.31 19.09 13.17
C MET A 1 10.74 17.70 12.97
N THR A 2 9.42 17.55 13.12
CA THR A 2 8.76 16.26 12.91
C THR A 2 8.75 16.00 11.40
N GLN A 3 9.49 14.98 10.94
CA GLN A 3 9.36 14.52 9.56
C GLN A 3 7.93 14.02 9.34
N ASN A 4 7.26 14.54 8.32
CA ASN A 4 5.95 14.05 7.92
C ASN A 4 6.15 12.76 7.11
N LEU A 5 6.05 11.62 7.78
CA LEU A 5 6.25 10.29 7.19
C LEU A 5 5.27 10.02 6.03
N GLN A 6 4.05 10.55 6.10
CA GLN A 6 3.07 10.40 5.03
C GLN A 6 3.56 11.06 3.74
N LEU A 7 4.07 12.29 3.83
CA LEU A 7 4.67 12.97 2.67
C LEU A 7 5.88 12.21 2.12
N GLN A 8 6.72 11.65 3.00
CA GLN A 8 7.87 10.86 2.54
C GLN A 8 7.45 9.60 1.79
N VAL A 9 6.44 8.87 2.28
CA VAL A 9 5.91 7.67 1.62
C VAL A 9 5.21 8.03 0.31
N GLU A 10 4.42 9.11 0.30
CA GLU A 10 3.76 9.61 -0.91
C GLU A 10 4.78 9.96 -2.00
N GLU A 11 5.78 10.79 -1.67
CA GLU A 11 6.83 11.18 -2.62
C GLU A 11 7.65 9.97 -3.10
N PHE A 12 7.92 9.01 -2.22
CA PHE A 12 8.60 7.78 -2.61
C PHE A 12 7.79 6.98 -3.64
N ILE A 13 6.50 6.74 -3.39
CA ILE A 13 5.62 5.97 -4.29
C ILE A 13 5.47 6.70 -5.63
N LYS A 14 5.23 8.02 -5.60
CA LYS A 14 5.12 8.85 -6.81
C LYS A 14 6.42 8.84 -7.61
N GLY A 15 7.56 8.96 -6.93
CA GLY A 15 8.88 8.85 -7.52
C GLY A 15 9.08 7.51 -8.22
N MET A 16 8.73 6.39 -7.57
CA MET A 16 8.84 5.06 -8.17
C MET A 16 8.05 4.96 -9.48
N VAL A 17 6.77 5.36 -9.51
CA VAL A 17 5.96 5.29 -10.73
C VAL A 17 6.48 6.22 -11.82
N ARG A 18 6.91 7.43 -11.43
CA ARG A 18 7.45 8.42 -12.37
C ARG A 18 8.76 7.95 -13.00
N GLU A 19 9.63 7.29 -12.25
CA GLU A 19 11.01 6.98 -12.64
C GLU A 19 11.18 5.56 -13.19
N ASP A 20 10.17 4.69 -13.05
CA ASP A 20 10.20 3.33 -13.55
C ASP A 20 10.29 3.26 -15.09
N SER A 21 11.32 2.57 -15.58
CA SER A 21 11.54 2.31 -17.01
C SER A 21 10.47 1.38 -17.60
N ASP A 22 9.83 0.56 -16.78
CA ASP A 22 8.74 -0.31 -17.20
C ASP A 22 7.42 0.47 -17.33
N ASN A 23 7.30 1.64 -16.69
CA ASN A 23 6.19 2.57 -16.89
C ASN A 23 6.42 3.48 -18.11
N ARG A 24 6.88 2.91 -19.23
CA ARG A 24 7.14 3.65 -20.47
C ARG A 24 6.70 2.86 -21.69
N PHE A 25 6.11 3.55 -22.66
CA PHE A 25 5.89 3.00 -24.00
C PHE A 25 7.20 2.93 -24.79
N ASN A 26 8.11 2.04 -24.37
CA ASN A 26 9.47 1.91 -24.89
C ASN A 26 9.56 1.57 -26.39
N LYS A 27 8.47 1.08 -26.99
CA LYS A 27 8.38 0.76 -28.43
C LYS A 27 7.68 1.85 -29.26
N LEU A 28 7.22 2.93 -28.63
CA LEU A 28 6.51 4.02 -29.28
C LEU A 28 7.33 5.32 -29.10
N ASP A 29 6.90 6.20 -28.20
CA ASP A 29 7.45 7.54 -28.00
C ASP A 29 8.06 7.75 -26.60
N GLY A 30 8.09 6.70 -25.77
CA GLY A 30 8.59 6.79 -24.40
C GLY A 30 7.70 7.60 -23.46
N THR A 31 6.43 7.82 -23.81
CA THR A 31 5.46 8.40 -22.86
C THR A 31 5.17 7.46 -21.69
N PRO A 32 4.82 7.99 -20.51
CA PRO A 32 4.38 7.18 -19.38
C PRO A 32 3.13 6.34 -19.73
N ILE A 33 3.07 5.10 -19.25
CA ILE A 33 1.86 4.27 -19.39
C ILE A 33 0.81 4.70 -18.36
N TYR A 34 1.26 5.00 -17.14
CA TYR A 34 0.47 5.48 -16.02
C TYR A 34 0.96 6.85 -15.57
N ASP A 35 -0.01 7.72 -15.24
CA ASP A 35 0.22 9.03 -14.62
C ASP A 35 0.62 8.90 -13.14
N GLU A 36 0.89 10.04 -12.51
CA GLU A 36 1.17 10.10 -11.06
C GLU A 36 0.03 9.45 -10.25
N PRO A 37 0.32 8.50 -9.35
CA PRO A 37 -0.70 7.81 -8.58
C PRO A 37 -1.27 8.69 -7.47
N ILE A 38 -2.56 8.47 -7.15
CA ILE A 38 -3.19 9.01 -5.95
C ILE A 38 -2.82 8.13 -4.77
N VAL A 39 -2.21 8.72 -3.74
CA VAL A 39 -1.79 8.01 -2.52
C VAL A 39 -2.69 8.42 -1.34
N GLY A 40 -3.24 7.44 -0.65
CA GLY A 40 -4.05 7.64 0.55
C GLY A 40 -3.59 6.73 1.68
N PHE A 41 -3.87 7.14 2.92
CA PHE A 41 -3.50 6.40 4.13
C PHE A 41 -4.76 6.06 4.92
N ALA A 42 -4.91 4.78 5.28
CA ALA A 42 -5.97 4.31 6.16
C ALA A 42 -5.36 3.76 7.45
N SER A 43 -6.10 3.85 8.56
CA SER A 43 -5.73 3.16 9.79
C SER A 43 -5.82 1.65 9.58
N GLY A 44 -4.85 0.87 10.05
CA GLY A 44 -4.97 -0.60 10.04
C GLY A 44 -6.13 -1.14 10.90
N ALA A 45 -6.73 -0.28 11.73
CA ALA A 45 -7.93 -0.58 12.52
C ALA A 45 -9.21 0.04 11.93
N ASP A 46 -9.18 0.50 10.68
CA ASP A 46 -10.37 1.04 10.01
C ASP A 46 -11.47 -0.04 9.89
N PRO A 47 -12.71 0.21 10.35
CA PRO A 47 -13.80 -0.75 10.26
C PRO A 47 -14.10 -1.24 8.84
N LEU A 48 -13.73 -0.47 7.81
CA LEU A 48 -13.93 -0.83 6.41
C LEU A 48 -13.30 -2.19 6.04
N PHE A 49 -12.19 -2.56 6.70
CA PHE A 49 -11.53 -3.85 6.45
C PHE A 49 -12.39 -5.04 6.89
N GLU A 50 -13.23 -4.88 7.92
CA GLU A 50 -14.19 -5.91 8.32
C GLU A 50 -15.29 -6.10 7.27
N ASP A 51 -15.72 -5.02 6.62
CA ASP A 51 -16.71 -5.11 5.55
C ASP A 51 -16.14 -5.77 4.30
N TYR A 52 -14.88 -5.48 3.95
CA TYR A 52 -14.18 -6.19 2.87
C TYR A 52 -14.05 -7.69 3.16
N LYS A 53 -13.69 -8.06 4.40
CA LYS A 53 -13.63 -9.46 4.81
C LYS A 53 -14.98 -10.18 4.66
N LYS A 54 -16.08 -9.55 5.06
CA LYS A 54 -17.43 -10.12 4.87
C LYS A 54 -17.78 -10.33 3.39
N ILE A 55 -17.39 -9.40 2.52
CA ILE A 55 -17.68 -9.45 1.08
C ILE A 55 -16.83 -10.50 0.35
N ILE A 56 -15.53 -10.55 0.63
CA ILE A 56 -14.58 -11.43 -0.07
C ILE A 56 -14.61 -12.85 0.52
N GLY A 57 -14.74 -12.97 1.85
CA GLY A 57 -14.82 -14.23 2.58
C GLY A 57 -13.82 -14.31 3.74
N ASN A 58 -14.06 -15.27 4.66
CA ASN A 58 -13.29 -15.41 5.91
C ASN A 58 -11.78 -15.63 5.73
N PHE A 59 -11.34 -16.06 4.54
CA PHE A 59 -9.92 -16.21 4.22
C PHE A 59 -9.20 -14.86 3.98
N HIS A 60 -9.95 -13.77 3.77
CA HIS A 60 -9.39 -12.43 3.58
C HIS A 60 -9.09 -11.80 4.94
N MET A 61 -7.83 -11.89 5.37
CA MET A 61 -7.39 -11.35 6.65
C MET A 61 -7.47 -9.83 6.67
N THR A 62 -7.95 -9.24 7.76
CA THR A 62 -7.82 -7.79 7.98
C THR A 62 -6.35 -7.44 8.27
N PRO A 63 -5.94 -6.16 8.14
CA PRO A 63 -4.57 -5.77 8.46
C PRO A 63 -4.16 -6.16 9.88
N ARG A 64 -5.08 -6.04 10.85
CA ARG A 64 -4.85 -6.45 12.24
C ARG A 64 -4.58 -7.95 12.36
N GLU A 65 -5.45 -8.78 11.80
CA GLU A 65 -5.30 -10.24 11.86
C GLU A 65 -3.98 -10.69 11.22
N PHE A 66 -3.58 -10.04 10.11
CA PHE A 66 -2.31 -10.34 9.46
C PHE A 66 -1.13 -10.01 10.37
N LEU A 67 -1.14 -8.83 10.99
CA LEU A 67 -0.08 -8.43 11.91
C LEU A 67 -0.01 -9.35 13.14
N GLU A 68 -1.16 -9.74 13.71
CA GLU A 68 -1.22 -10.66 14.85
C GLU A 68 -0.63 -12.02 14.50
N LYS A 69 -0.96 -12.55 13.32
CA LYS A 69 -0.37 -13.80 12.81
C LYS A 69 1.15 -13.70 12.69
N VAL A 70 1.67 -12.63 12.06
CA VAL A 70 3.12 -12.43 11.88
C VAL A 70 3.83 -12.23 13.22
N ALA A 71 3.21 -11.53 14.17
CA ALA A 71 3.75 -11.37 15.51
C ALA A 71 3.86 -12.73 16.23
N ALA A 72 2.81 -13.54 16.19
CA ALA A 72 2.79 -14.86 16.80
C ALA A 72 3.88 -15.79 16.22
N GLU A 73 4.11 -15.75 14.90
CA GLU A 73 5.20 -16.49 14.24
C GLU A 73 6.60 -16.06 14.72
N GLN A 74 6.73 -14.83 15.21
CA GLN A 74 7.96 -14.30 15.80
C GLN A 74 8.03 -14.47 17.32
N GLY A 75 7.07 -15.16 17.94
CA GLY A 75 6.96 -15.29 19.40
C GLY A 75 6.62 -13.97 20.11
N LYS A 76 5.99 -13.04 19.39
CA LYS A 76 5.56 -11.73 19.90
C LYS A 76 4.03 -11.71 20.06
N SER A 77 3.57 -10.86 20.97
CA SER A 77 2.16 -10.48 21.10
C SER A 77 2.08 -8.98 20.81
N ILE A 78 1.06 -8.56 20.04
CA ILE A 78 0.80 -7.16 19.70
C ILE A 78 -0.64 -6.79 19.99
#